data_AF-U5VND7-F1
#
_entry.id   AF-U5VND7-F1
#
_cell.length_a   1.000
_cell.length_b   1.000
_cell.length_c   1.000
_cell.angle_alpha   90.00
_cell.angle_beta   90.00
_cell.angle_gamma   90.00
#
_symmetry.space_group_name_H-M   'P 1'
#
loop_
_entity.id
_entity.type
_entity.pdbx_description
1 polymer ?
#
loop_
_entity_poly.entity_id
_entity_poly.type
_entity_poly.pdbx_seq_one_letter_code
_entity_poly.pdbx_strand_id
1 'polypeptide(L)'
;MTKDPDTPQERGDAVAAVPAPTGTAGSGRSGLDQRRIISAAVRFIDENGLRMLTMQRLGAYLGVEGMALYRYVPGREALLDGVVEAVVDELFSDPNVHLEAHAGWVDYLQRLAHGLRRIALTHPEVFPLVATRPPAAPWVRPPLRSLRWIESLLEVMTDAGFSDENAAAVYRAFSSFLLGHLLLEVSAHGVETGPVEEPDVSPIEDLSNYPILQRLEPHLSIDVAAQDFEEALEALLDRVALLLPRRRRPPRLTEEK
;
A
#
# COMPACT_ATOMS: atom_id res chain seq x y z
N MET A 1 -23.86 10.92 8.83
CA MET A 1 -24.73 9.84 8.32
C MET A 1 -24.98 10.16 6.84
N THR A 2 -24.00 9.81 6.01
CA THR A 2 -23.95 10.17 4.58
C THR A 2 -24.55 9.03 3.78
N LYS A 3 -25.59 9.32 3.02
CA LYS A 3 -26.34 8.35 2.20
C LYS A 3 -25.50 8.01 0.96
N ASP A 4 -25.15 6.74 0.80
CA ASP A 4 -24.42 6.20 -0.36
C ASP A 4 -25.28 6.39 -1.63
N PRO A 5 -24.78 7.10 -2.67
CA PRO A 5 -25.55 7.40 -3.87
C PRO A 5 -25.90 6.19 -4.75
N ASP A 6 -25.35 5.00 -4.47
CA ASP A 6 -25.52 3.79 -5.30
C ASP A 6 -26.47 2.74 -4.69
N THR A 7 -27.37 3.16 -3.78
CA THR A 7 -28.34 2.23 -3.17
C THR A 7 -29.54 1.99 -4.11
N PRO A 8 -29.86 0.75 -4.52
CA PRO A 8 -31.02 0.48 -5.35
C PRO A 8 -32.32 0.69 -4.56
N GLN A 9 -33.18 1.57 -5.07
CA GLN A 9 -34.50 1.83 -4.51
C GLN A 9 -35.47 0.74 -5.02
N GLU A 10 -35.94 -0.13 -4.12
CA GLU A 10 -36.85 -1.22 -4.43
C GLU A 10 -38.20 -0.70 -4.96
N ARG A 11 -38.54 -1.05 -6.22
CA ARG A 11 -39.93 -1.14 -6.68
C ARG A 11 -40.20 -2.59 -7.03
N GLY A 12 -41.05 -3.23 -6.23
CA GLY A 12 -41.61 -4.53 -6.55
C GLY A 12 -42.67 -4.41 -7.64
N ASP A 13 -42.71 -5.42 -8.51
CA ASP A 13 -43.96 -6.02 -8.98
C ASP A 13 -43.67 -7.46 -9.42
N ALA A 14 -44.53 -8.37 -8.95
CA ALA A 14 -44.43 -9.81 -9.07
C ALA A 14 -45.16 -10.32 -10.32
N VAL A 15 -44.54 -11.21 -11.11
CA VAL A 15 -45.28 -12.12 -12.01
C VAL A 15 -44.61 -13.50 -12.13
N ALA A 16 -45.42 -14.50 -11.78
CA ALA A 16 -45.51 -15.95 -12.04
C ALA A 16 -44.39 -16.76 -12.79
N ALA A 17 -44.25 -18.01 -12.31
CA ALA A 17 -43.36 -19.09 -12.76
C ALA A 17 -44.04 -20.13 -13.70
N VAL A 18 -43.28 -20.74 -14.63
CA VAL A 18 -43.54 -22.01 -15.40
C VAL A 18 -42.17 -22.58 -15.94
N PRO A 19 -41.98 -23.90 -16.17
CA PRO A 19 -40.79 -24.65 -15.72
C PRO A 19 -39.72 -25.04 -16.77
N ALA A 20 -38.67 -25.73 -16.28
CA ALA A 20 -37.42 -26.11 -16.92
C ALA A 20 -37.50 -27.25 -17.97
N PRO A 21 -36.47 -27.35 -18.85
CA PRO A 21 -36.05 -28.61 -19.45
C PRO A 21 -34.66 -29.07 -18.95
N THR A 22 -34.48 -30.38 -19.00
CA THR A 22 -33.35 -31.19 -18.55
C THR A 22 -32.16 -31.19 -19.51
N GLY A 23 -30.95 -31.09 -18.93
CA GLY A 23 -29.75 -31.85 -19.32
C GLY A 23 -28.88 -31.33 -20.48
N THR A 24 -27.68 -30.82 -20.17
CA THR A 24 -26.41 -31.35 -20.73
C THR A 24 -25.17 -30.84 -19.97
N ALA A 25 -24.26 -31.80 -19.76
CA ALA A 25 -22.83 -31.77 -19.42
C ALA A 25 -22.16 -30.45 -18.98
N GLY A 26 -21.55 -30.49 -17.80
CA GLY A 26 -20.85 -29.39 -17.14
C GLY A 26 -19.66 -28.83 -17.93
N SER A 27 -19.80 -27.57 -18.33
CA SER A 27 -18.72 -26.60 -18.44
C SER A 27 -18.73 -25.78 -17.15
N GLY A 28 -17.63 -25.82 -16.39
CA GLY A 28 -17.52 -25.26 -15.05
C GLY A 28 -17.98 -23.80 -14.95
N ARG A 29 -19.18 -23.59 -14.40
CA ARG A 29 -19.54 -22.34 -13.75
C ARG A 29 -18.69 -22.24 -12.50
N SER A 30 -17.43 -21.82 -12.66
CA SER A 30 -16.62 -21.34 -11.55
C SER A 30 -17.46 -20.26 -10.86
N GLY A 31 -17.98 -20.60 -9.69
CA GLY A 31 -18.89 -19.73 -8.94
C GLY A 31 -18.21 -18.41 -8.67
N LEU A 32 -19.01 -17.34 -8.65
CA LEU A 32 -18.56 -16.08 -8.09
C LEU A 32 -18.25 -16.32 -6.60
N ASP A 33 -17.07 -15.93 -6.15
CA ASP A 33 -16.70 -15.89 -4.73
C ASP A 33 -16.02 -14.55 -4.42
N GLN A 34 -15.89 -14.23 -3.14
CA GLN A 34 -15.36 -12.95 -2.69
C GLN A 34 -13.91 -12.71 -3.17
N ARG A 35 -13.06 -13.76 -3.14
CA ARG A 35 -11.66 -13.66 -3.58
C ARG A 35 -11.56 -13.31 -5.06
N ARG A 36 -12.38 -13.93 -5.91
CA ARG A 36 -12.43 -13.65 -7.35
C ARG A 36 -12.93 -12.24 -7.64
N ILE A 37 -13.90 -11.74 -6.89
CA ILE A 37 -14.38 -10.35 -7.02
C ILE A 37 -13.26 -9.36 -6.68
N ILE A 38 -12.57 -9.57 -5.55
CA ILE A 38 -11.48 -8.68 -5.12
C ILE A 38 -10.32 -8.69 -6.13
N SER A 39 -9.88 -9.88 -6.57
CA SER A 39 -8.82 -9.99 -7.58
C SER A 39 -9.22 -9.34 -8.92
N ALA A 40 -10.49 -9.43 -9.32
CA ALA A 40 -10.97 -8.72 -10.50
C ALA A 40 -11.03 -7.20 -10.29
N ALA A 41 -11.34 -6.74 -9.08
CA ALA A 41 -11.31 -5.31 -8.75
C ALA A 41 -9.90 -4.74 -8.78
N VAL A 42 -8.89 -5.45 -8.25
CA VAL A 42 -7.46 -5.07 -8.36
C VAL A 42 -7.09 -4.87 -9.84
N ARG A 43 -7.31 -5.90 -10.68
CA ARG A 43 -7.02 -5.82 -12.12
C ARG A 43 -7.78 -4.69 -12.82
N PHE A 44 -9.05 -4.50 -12.48
CA PHE A 44 -9.86 -3.41 -13.04
C PHE A 44 -9.24 -2.04 -12.70
N ILE A 45 -8.81 -1.83 -11.45
CA ILE A 45 -8.17 -0.59 -11.02
C ILE A 45 -6.84 -0.39 -11.73
N ASP A 46 -5.99 -1.40 -11.82
CA ASP A 46 -4.70 -1.31 -12.53
C ASP A 46 -4.88 -0.94 -14.01
N GLU A 47 -5.92 -1.46 -14.66
CA GLU A 47 -6.19 -1.23 -16.09
C GLU A 47 -6.90 0.10 -16.37
N ASN A 48 -7.78 0.56 -15.47
CA ASN A 48 -8.74 1.64 -15.75
C ASN A 48 -8.68 2.81 -14.76
N GLY A 49 -7.87 2.69 -13.71
CA GLY A 49 -7.79 3.62 -12.59
C GLY A 49 -8.93 3.48 -11.57
N LEU A 50 -8.64 3.86 -10.33
CA LEU A 50 -9.55 3.72 -9.19
C LEU A 50 -10.88 4.47 -9.38
N ARG A 51 -10.84 5.65 -10.02
CA ARG A 51 -12.02 6.49 -10.24
C ARG A 51 -13.07 5.81 -11.11
N MET A 52 -12.66 4.92 -12.00
CA MET A 52 -13.57 4.24 -12.91
C MET A 52 -14.34 3.09 -12.22
N LEU A 53 -13.90 2.67 -11.02
CA LEU A 53 -14.48 1.54 -10.31
C LEU A 53 -15.84 1.89 -9.68
N THR A 54 -16.89 1.28 -10.24
CA THR A 54 -18.24 1.19 -9.64
C THR A 54 -18.68 -0.27 -9.56
N MET A 55 -19.64 -0.58 -8.68
CA MET A 55 -20.16 -1.95 -8.55
C MET A 55 -20.75 -2.47 -9.87
N GLN A 56 -21.40 -1.59 -10.63
CA GLN A 56 -21.99 -1.89 -11.94
C GLN A 56 -20.91 -2.20 -12.99
N ARG A 57 -19.86 -1.37 -13.07
CA ARG A 57 -18.75 -1.57 -14.02
C ARG A 57 -17.93 -2.82 -13.69
N LEU A 58 -17.70 -3.09 -12.40
CA LEU A 58 -17.06 -4.31 -11.96
C LEU A 58 -17.90 -5.56 -12.30
N GLY A 59 -19.22 -5.49 -12.13
CA GLY A 59 -20.13 -6.55 -12.54
C GLY A 59 -20.02 -6.84 -14.03
N ALA A 60 -20.09 -5.80 -14.86
CA ALA A 60 -19.91 -5.90 -16.30
C ALA A 60 -18.53 -6.50 -16.69
N TYR A 61 -17.46 -6.06 -16.03
CA TYR A 61 -16.11 -6.61 -16.21
C TYR A 61 -16.02 -8.11 -15.86
N LEU A 62 -16.81 -8.56 -14.88
CA LEU A 62 -16.92 -9.97 -14.46
C LEU A 62 -17.94 -10.78 -15.29
N GLY A 63 -18.68 -10.15 -16.20
CA GLY A 63 -19.74 -10.80 -16.97
C GLY A 63 -20.98 -11.17 -16.15
N VAL A 64 -21.22 -10.47 -15.03
CA VAL A 64 -22.36 -10.69 -14.13
C VAL A 64 -23.12 -9.37 -13.89
N GLU A 65 -24.38 -9.47 -13.48
CA GLU A 65 -25.12 -8.28 -13.05
C GLU A 65 -24.50 -7.70 -11.76
N GLY A 66 -24.37 -6.38 -11.67
CA GLY A 66 -23.78 -5.71 -10.50
C GLY A 66 -24.46 -6.10 -9.17
N MET A 67 -25.77 -6.36 -9.19
CA MET A 67 -26.52 -6.85 -8.03
C MET A 67 -26.01 -8.19 -7.49
N ALA A 68 -25.46 -9.05 -8.34
CA ALA A 68 -24.90 -10.33 -7.91
C ALA A 68 -23.66 -10.15 -7.01
N LEU A 69 -22.91 -9.05 -7.16
CA LEU A 69 -21.72 -8.78 -6.35
C LEU A 69 -22.06 -8.48 -4.88
N TYR A 70 -23.18 -7.82 -4.63
CA TYR A 70 -23.62 -7.45 -3.27
C TYR A 70 -23.89 -8.65 -2.36
N ARG A 71 -24.13 -9.84 -2.94
CA ARG A 71 -24.24 -11.09 -2.19
C ARG A 71 -22.94 -11.51 -1.52
N TYR A 72 -21.80 -11.09 -2.08
CA TYR A 72 -20.47 -11.52 -1.65
C TYR A 72 -19.67 -10.40 -0.99
N VAL A 73 -19.91 -9.15 -1.39
CA VAL A 73 -19.23 -7.98 -0.84
C VAL A 73 -20.29 -6.92 -0.51
N PRO A 74 -20.43 -6.49 0.76
CA PRO A 74 -21.50 -5.60 1.19
C PRO A 74 -21.21 -4.14 0.80
N GLY A 75 -21.13 -3.87 -0.49
CA GLY A 75 -20.94 -2.54 -1.07
C GLY A 75 -19.48 -2.17 -1.39
N ARG A 76 -19.32 -0.95 -1.91
CA ARG A 76 -18.04 -0.47 -2.46
C ARG A 76 -16.97 -0.32 -1.39
N GLU A 77 -17.32 0.14 -0.19
CA GLU A 77 -16.34 0.33 0.88
C GLU A 77 -15.69 -1.00 1.29
N ALA A 78 -16.49 -2.05 1.50
CA ALA A 78 -15.98 -3.39 1.79
C ALA A 78 -15.14 -3.97 0.64
N LEU A 79 -15.48 -3.63 -0.60
CA LEU A 79 -14.67 -4.00 -1.77
C LEU A 79 -13.29 -3.33 -1.71
N LEU A 80 -13.25 -2.03 -1.43
CA LEU A 80 -12.00 -1.27 -1.34
C LEU A 80 -11.13 -1.73 -0.18
N ASP A 81 -11.73 -2.07 0.97
CA ASP A 81 -11.00 -2.69 2.09
C ASP A 81 -10.38 -4.03 1.68
N GLY A 82 -11.15 -4.88 0.98
CA GLY A 82 -10.65 -6.15 0.47
C GLY A 82 -9.56 -5.99 -0.60
N VAL A 83 -9.63 -4.97 -1.46
CA VAL A 83 -8.58 -4.63 -2.43
C VAL A 83 -7.30 -4.24 -1.71
N VAL A 84 -7.37 -3.38 -0.69
CA VAL A 84 -6.19 -2.98 0.10
C VAL A 84 -5.56 -4.17 0.81
N GLU A 85 -6.37 -5.02 1.44
CA GLU A 85 -5.90 -6.25 2.09
C GLU A 85 -5.21 -7.18 1.09
N ALA A 86 -5.85 -7.45 -0.05
CA ALA A 86 -5.31 -8.33 -1.07
C ALA A 86 -3.95 -7.85 -1.61
N VAL A 87 -3.82 -6.55 -1.92
CA VAL A 87 -2.57 -5.98 -2.45
C VAL A 87 -1.44 -5.99 -1.41
N VAL A 88 -1.74 -5.70 -0.14
CA VAL A 88 -0.73 -5.78 0.94
C VAL A 88 -0.32 -7.23 1.21
N ASP A 89 -1.25 -8.18 1.09
CA ASP A 89 -0.99 -9.61 1.30
C ASP A 89 -0.10 -10.24 0.21
N GLU A 90 0.06 -9.59 -0.94
CA GLU A 90 1.04 -10.02 -1.95
C GLU A 90 2.47 -10.06 -1.39
N LEU A 91 2.75 -9.26 -0.36
CA LEU A 91 4.03 -9.28 0.34
C LEU A 91 4.36 -10.66 0.94
N PHE A 92 3.35 -11.44 1.34
CA PHE A 92 3.56 -12.82 1.81
C PHE A 92 3.95 -13.79 0.69
N SER A 93 3.70 -13.42 -0.55
CA SER A 93 4.04 -14.22 -1.74
C SER A 93 5.39 -13.81 -2.35
N ASP A 94 5.98 -12.70 -1.91
CA ASP A 94 7.28 -12.24 -2.38
C ASP A 94 8.41 -13.13 -1.83
N PRO A 95 9.17 -13.83 -2.69
CA PRO A 95 10.20 -14.75 -2.23
C PRO A 95 11.37 -14.06 -1.53
N ASN A 96 11.51 -12.74 -1.66
CA ASN A 96 12.58 -11.96 -1.04
C ASN A 96 12.16 -11.34 0.30
N VAL A 97 10.91 -11.52 0.73
CA VAL A 97 10.40 -10.92 1.97
C VAL A 97 10.01 -12.05 2.92
N HIS A 98 10.52 -11.95 4.15
CA HIS A 98 10.30 -12.95 5.19
C HIS A 98 9.94 -12.25 6.49
N LEU A 99 9.06 -12.86 7.27
CA LEU A 99 8.70 -12.39 8.61
C LEU A 99 9.87 -12.46 9.60
N GLU A 100 10.85 -13.31 9.33
CA GLU A 100 12.01 -13.49 10.20
C GLU A 100 13.23 -12.68 9.71
N ALA A 101 13.98 -12.16 10.67
CA ALA A 101 15.29 -11.57 10.41
C ALA A 101 16.32 -12.69 10.18
N HIS A 102 16.91 -12.72 8.98
CA HIS A 102 17.94 -13.71 8.63
C HIS A 102 19.34 -13.15 8.86
N ALA A 103 19.60 -11.92 8.42
CA ALA A 103 20.90 -11.24 8.55
C ALA A 103 20.84 -10.01 9.49
N GLY A 104 19.87 -9.99 10.40
CA GLY A 104 19.64 -8.90 11.36
C GLY A 104 18.54 -7.92 10.92
N TRP A 105 18.28 -6.94 11.78
CA TRP A 105 17.17 -6.00 11.60
C TRP A 105 17.33 -5.07 10.40
N VAL A 106 18.57 -4.73 10.01
CA VAL A 106 18.85 -3.87 8.84
C VAL A 106 18.39 -4.57 7.56
N ASP A 107 18.87 -5.79 7.34
CA ASP A 107 18.46 -6.63 6.21
C ASP A 107 16.95 -6.84 6.17
N TYR A 108 16.33 -7.12 7.32
CA TYR A 108 14.89 -7.26 7.42
C TYR A 108 14.14 -6.01 6.93
N LEU A 109 14.50 -4.82 7.44
CA LEU A 109 13.84 -3.57 7.04
C LEU A 109 14.09 -3.23 5.56
N GLN A 110 15.28 -3.52 5.03
CA GLN A 110 15.57 -3.37 3.61
C GLN A 110 14.67 -4.26 2.76
N ARG A 111 14.63 -5.57 3.03
CA ARG A 111 13.79 -6.53 2.29
C ARG A 111 12.32 -6.12 2.32
N LEU A 112 11.82 -5.72 3.49
CA LEU A 112 10.45 -5.24 3.66
C LEU A 112 10.17 -3.96 2.86
N ALA A 113 11.09 -2.98 2.91
CA ALA A 113 10.98 -1.72 2.16
C ALA A 113 10.91 -1.98 0.65
N HIS A 114 11.81 -2.82 0.12
CA HIS A 114 11.81 -3.17 -1.30
C HIS A 114 10.55 -3.96 -1.72
N GLY A 115 10.04 -4.82 -0.84
CA GLY A 115 8.78 -5.54 -1.10
C GLY A 115 7.60 -4.60 -1.26
N LEU A 116 7.45 -3.64 -0.34
CA LEU A 116 6.42 -2.61 -0.42
C LEU A 116 6.59 -1.71 -1.64
N ARG A 117 7.84 -1.37 -2.00
CA ARG A 117 8.13 -0.63 -3.23
C ARG A 117 7.73 -1.41 -4.49
N ARG A 118 8.04 -2.71 -4.55
CA ARG A 118 7.59 -3.57 -5.66
C ARG A 118 6.07 -3.60 -5.80
N ILE A 119 5.34 -3.70 -4.68
CA ILE A 119 3.88 -3.65 -4.67
C ILE A 119 3.39 -2.30 -5.22
N ALA A 120 3.97 -1.19 -4.76
CA ALA A 120 3.61 0.15 -5.23
C ALA A 120 3.82 0.33 -6.74
N LEU A 121 4.92 -0.19 -7.27
CA LEU A 121 5.24 -0.12 -8.70
C LEU A 121 4.49 -1.14 -9.56
N THR A 122 4.04 -2.26 -8.98
CA THR A 122 3.21 -3.25 -9.67
C THR A 122 1.75 -2.79 -9.76
N HIS A 123 1.26 -2.12 -8.72
CA HIS A 123 -0.11 -1.61 -8.62
C HIS A 123 -0.15 -0.09 -8.42
N PRO A 124 0.42 0.71 -9.34
CA PRO A 124 0.56 2.14 -9.14
C PRO A 124 -0.81 2.83 -9.04
N GLU A 125 -1.84 2.34 -9.74
CA GLU A 125 -3.22 2.86 -9.65
C GLU A 125 -3.95 2.48 -8.35
N VAL A 126 -3.56 1.38 -7.71
CA VAL A 126 -4.16 0.92 -6.43
C VAL A 126 -3.42 1.51 -5.23
N PHE A 127 -2.11 1.77 -5.34
CA PHE A 127 -1.29 2.20 -4.23
C PHE A 127 -1.80 3.48 -3.52
N PRO A 128 -2.32 4.51 -4.20
CA PRO A 128 -2.94 5.66 -3.54
C PRO A 128 -4.09 5.29 -2.61
N LEU A 129 -4.87 4.25 -2.94
CA LEU A 129 -5.91 3.72 -2.05
C LEU A 129 -5.29 3.09 -0.80
N VAL A 130 -4.24 2.27 -0.97
CA VAL A 130 -3.48 1.67 0.14
C VAL A 130 -2.87 2.75 1.03
N ALA A 131 -2.43 3.86 0.46
CA ALA A 131 -1.80 4.95 1.18
C ALA A 131 -2.78 5.84 1.97
N THR A 132 -3.95 6.15 1.39
CA THR A 132 -4.83 7.23 1.89
C THR A 132 -6.07 6.75 2.63
N ARG A 133 -6.52 5.50 2.40
CA ARG A 133 -7.74 4.98 3.05
C ARG A 133 -7.56 4.98 4.58
N PRO A 134 -8.60 5.26 5.39
CA PRO A 134 -8.47 5.21 6.86
C PRO A 134 -8.10 3.80 7.36
N PRO A 135 -7.13 3.66 8.27
CA PRO A 135 -6.77 2.35 8.83
C PRO A 135 -7.83 1.83 9.80
N ALA A 136 -7.86 0.51 10.00
CA ALA A 136 -8.78 -0.15 10.93
C ALA A 136 -8.57 0.28 12.39
N ALA A 137 -7.37 0.77 12.73
CA ALA A 137 -7.05 1.34 14.04
C ALA A 137 -6.12 2.55 13.90
N PRO A 138 -6.16 3.54 14.82
CA PRO A 138 -5.36 4.77 14.72
C PRO A 138 -3.84 4.57 14.71
N TRP A 139 -3.35 3.44 15.21
CA TRP A 139 -1.92 3.11 15.29
C TRP A 139 -1.43 2.27 14.10
N VAL A 140 -2.34 1.73 13.29
CA VAL A 140 -1.97 1.06 12.03
C VAL A 140 -1.62 2.13 11.00
N ARG A 141 -0.43 2.05 10.42
CA ARG A 141 0.13 3.08 9.54
C ARG A 141 0.37 2.52 8.14
N PRO A 142 -0.21 3.12 7.10
CA PRO A 142 0.13 2.81 5.72
C PRO A 142 1.63 3.04 5.43
N PRO A 143 2.20 2.36 4.42
CA PRO A 143 1.56 1.33 3.59
C PRO A 143 1.51 -0.04 4.29
N LEU A 144 2.18 -0.21 5.43
CA LEU A 144 2.23 -1.47 6.18
C LEU A 144 0.96 -1.68 7.03
N ARG A 145 -0.12 -2.18 6.39
CA ARG A 145 -1.46 -2.29 6.98
C ARG A 145 -1.83 -3.70 7.47
N SER A 146 -0.84 -4.56 7.63
CA SER A 146 -1.01 -5.96 8.03
C SER A 146 -0.49 -6.19 9.45
N LEU A 147 -1.34 -6.67 10.34
CA LEU A 147 -0.98 -6.92 11.74
C LEU A 147 0.19 -7.91 11.88
N ARG A 148 0.26 -8.92 11.00
CA ARG A 148 1.35 -9.90 11.01
C ARG A 148 2.69 -9.26 10.64
N TRP A 149 2.70 -8.35 9.68
CA TRP A 149 3.93 -7.62 9.31
C TRP A 149 4.32 -6.59 10.38
N ILE A 150 3.34 -5.93 11.01
CA ILE A 150 3.60 -5.01 12.12
C ILE A 150 4.19 -5.76 13.32
N GLU A 151 3.60 -6.89 13.71
CA GLU A 151 4.09 -7.75 14.79
C GLU A 151 5.51 -8.21 14.50
N SER A 152 5.74 -8.79 13.33
CA SER A 152 7.06 -9.27 12.89
C SER A 152 8.12 -8.17 12.90
N LEU A 153 7.79 -6.95 12.44
CA LEU A 153 8.72 -5.83 12.51
C LEU A 153 9.05 -5.51 13.97
N LEU A 154 8.04 -5.37 14.83
CA LEU A 154 8.25 -5.04 16.23
C LEU A 154 9.05 -6.11 16.97
N GLU A 155 8.75 -7.40 16.75
CA GLU A 155 9.50 -8.55 17.26
C GLU A 155 10.98 -8.48 16.85
N VAL A 156 11.27 -8.28 15.56
CA VAL A 156 12.64 -8.14 15.05
C VAL A 156 13.39 -6.98 15.71
N MET A 157 12.71 -5.85 15.92
CA MET A 157 13.31 -4.70 16.60
C MET A 157 13.58 -5.00 18.08
N THR A 158 12.64 -5.61 18.80
CA THR A 158 12.83 -5.94 20.21
C THR A 158 13.92 -7.00 20.41
N ASP A 159 13.99 -8.01 19.54
CA ASP A 159 15.01 -9.07 19.59
C ASP A 159 16.41 -8.51 19.28
N ALA A 160 16.50 -7.48 18.43
CA ALA A 160 17.73 -6.75 18.19
C ALA A 160 18.20 -5.89 19.38
N GLY A 161 17.38 -5.74 20.42
CA GLY A 161 17.70 -5.03 21.66
C GLY A 161 17.24 -3.57 21.70
N PHE A 162 16.30 -3.18 20.84
CA PHE A 162 15.61 -1.89 20.95
C PHE A 162 14.61 -1.95 22.12
N SER A 163 14.44 -0.83 22.84
CA SER A 163 13.33 -0.69 23.79
C SER A 163 12.00 -0.60 23.05
N ASP A 164 10.89 -0.91 23.73
CA ASP A 164 9.53 -0.81 23.18
C ASP A 164 9.24 0.58 22.58
N GLU A 165 9.69 1.63 23.26
CA GLU A 165 9.56 3.01 22.79
C GLU A 165 10.31 3.23 21.46
N ASN A 166 11.53 2.71 21.36
CA ASN A 166 12.34 2.84 20.15
C ASN A 166 11.80 1.95 19.02
N ALA A 167 11.38 0.72 19.30
CA ALA A 167 10.74 -0.16 18.32
C ALA A 167 9.49 0.50 17.72
N ALA A 168 8.62 1.07 18.56
CA ALA A 168 7.46 1.81 18.10
C ALA A 168 7.84 3.09 17.32
N ALA A 169 8.92 3.78 17.72
CA ALA A 169 9.43 4.95 16.98
C ALA A 169 9.94 4.57 15.59
N VAL A 170 10.65 3.44 15.48
CA VAL A 170 11.13 2.89 14.20
C VAL A 170 9.97 2.55 13.30
N TYR A 171 8.97 1.81 13.77
CA TYR A 171 7.77 1.51 13.01
C TYR A 171 7.10 2.79 12.47
N ARG A 172 6.91 3.83 13.32
CA ARG A 172 6.31 5.10 12.87
C ARG A 172 7.15 5.79 11.80
N ALA A 173 8.47 5.89 12.00
CA ALA A 173 9.37 6.56 11.07
C ALA A 173 9.46 5.81 9.73
N PHE A 174 9.62 4.49 9.78
CA PHE A 174 9.67 3.61 8.62
C PHE A 174 8.39 3.65 7.79
N SER A 175 7.22 3.49 8.41
CA SER A 175 5.95 3.61 7.68
C SER A 175 5.74 4.99 7.09
N SER A 176 6.11 6.06 7.80
CA SER A 176 5.94 7.44 7.28
C SER A 176 6.88 7.73 6.11
N PHE A 177 8.12 7.26 6.18
CA PHE A 177 9.09 7.32 5.09
C PHE A 177 8.55 6.60 3.85
N LEU A 178 8.16 5.33 3.99
CA LEU A 178 7.64 4.54 2.87
C LEU A 178 6.37 5.15 2.29
N LEU A 179 5.45 5.63 3.12
CA LEU A 179 4.22 6.26 2.67
C LEU A 179 4.50 7.47 1.79
N GLY A 180 5.35 8.39 2.25
CA GLY A 180 5.68 9.60 1.51
C GLY A 180 6.47 9.30 0.25
N HIS A 181 7.51 8.47 0.34
CA HIS A 181 8.38 8.18 -0.78
C HIS A 181 7.65 7.42 -1.89
N LEU A 182 6.91 6.36 -1.55
CA LEU A 182 6.23 5.54 -2.55
C LEU A 182 5.05 6.27 -3.20
N LEU A 183 4.37 7.17 -2.48
CA LEU A 183 3.36 8.04 -3.09
C LEU A 183 3.98 9.00 -4.12
N LEU A 184 5.12 9.61 -3.79
CA LEU A 184 5.84 10.48 -4.73
C LEU A 184 6.32 9.70 -5.94
N GLU A 185 6.87 8.51 -5.73
CA GLU A 185 7.38 7.65 -6.81
C GLU A 185 6.24 7.22 -7.75
N VAL A 186 5.10 6.77 -7.22
CA VAL A 186 3.91 6.42 -8.02
C VAL A 186 3.34 7.65 -8.74
N SER A 187 3.34 8.82 -8.09
CA SER A 187 2.90 10.07 -8.73
C SER A 187 3.80 10.50 -9.89
N ALA A 188 5.11 10.27 -9.78
CA ALA A 188 6.08 10.55 -10.84
C ALA A 188 5.85 9.66 -12.08
N HIS A 189 5.21 8.50 -11.92
CA HIS A 189 4.80 7.62 -13.02
C HIS A 189 3.46 8.06 -13.66
N GLY A 190 2.94 9.24 -13.31
CA GLY A 190 1.72 9.82 -13.90
C GLY A 190 0.43 9.39 -13.24
N VAL A 191 0.49 8.67 -12.11
CA VAL A 191 -0.71 8.34 -11.34
C VAL A 191 -1.21 9.56 -10.60
N GLU A 192 -2.50 9.84 -10.71
CA GLU A 192 -3.13 10.91 -9.97
C GLU A 192 -3.27 10.55 -8.49
N THR A 193 -2.46 11.20 -7.66
CA THR A 193 -2.42 10.99 -6.20
C THR A 193 -3.18 12.07 -5.40
N GLY A 194 -3.72 13.11 -6.06
CA GLY A 194 -4.41 14.26 -5.46
C GLY A 194 -5.57 14.82 -6.31
N PRO A 195 -6.27 15.89 -5.85
CA PRO A 195 -7.41 16.48 -6.56
C PRO A 195 -7.02 17.15 -7.90
N VAL A 196 -7.95 17.11 -8.85
CA VAL A 196 -7.86 17.37 -10.32
C VAL A 196 -7.52 18.81 -10.73
N GLU A 197 -7.20 19.70 -9.79
CA GLU A 197 -6.62 20.99 -10.20
C GLU A 197 -5.18 20.71 -10.63
N GLU A 198 -4.99 20.36 -11.91
CA GLU A 198 -3.69 20.54 -12.57
C GLU A 198 -3.27 21.97 -12.24
N PRO A 199 -2.24 22.18 -11.42
CA PRO A 199 -1.73 23.52 -11.26
C PRO A 199 -1.37 24.01 -12.67
N ASP A 200 -1.70 25.25 -12.98
CA ASP A 200 -1.10 25.96 -14.12
C ASP A 200 0.40 26.09 -13.80
N VAL A 201 1.14 24.99 -14.00
CA VAL A 201 2.59 24.95 -13.94
C VAL A 201 3.10 25.54 -15.25
N SER A 202 2.83 26.84 -15.42
CA SER A 202 3.72 27.67 -16.21
C SER A 202 5.12 27.51 -15.59
N PRO A 203 6.16 27.14 -16.37
CA PRO A 203 7.51 27.02 -15.85
C PRO A 203 7.88 28.29 -15.07
N ILE A 204 8.48 28.14 -13.90
CA ILE A 204 9.03 29.30 -13.19
C ILE A 204 10.26 29.75 -13.98
N GLU A 205 10.05 30.62 -14.96
CA GLU A 205 11.11 31.07 -15.87
C GLU A 205 12.05 32.09 -15.21
N ASP A 206 11.58 32.82 -14.18
CA ASP A 206 12.36 33.84 -13.51
C ASP A 206 12.79 33.43 -12.08
N LEU A 207 14.02 32.95 -11.97
CA LEU A 207 14.70 32.68 -10.71
C LEU A 207 15.61 33.83 -10.23
N SER A 208 15.53 35.03 -10.84
CA SER A 208 16.44 36.14 -10.56
C SER A 208 16.45 36.59 -9.09
N ASN A 209 15.34 36.42 -8.38
CA ASN A 209 15.22 36.73 -6.94
C ASN A 209 15.66 35.57 -6.03
N TYR A 210 16.05 34.42 -6.58
CA TYR A 210 16.38 33.19 -5.85
C TYR A 210 17.77 32.68 -6.22
N PRO A 211 18.86 33.40 -5.87
CA PRO A 211 20.20 33.11 -6.36
C PRO A 211 20.73 31.72 -5.99
N ILE A 212 20.28 31.15 -4.85
CA ILE A 212 20.64 29.78 -4.47
C ILE A 212 19.90 28.77 -5.35
N LEU A 213 18.59 28.97 -5.56
CA LEU A 213 17.77 28.09 -6.40
C LEU A 213 18.27 28.13 -7.84
N GLN A 214 18.56 29.32 -8.38
CA GLN A 214 19.14 29.46 -9.72
C GLN A 214 20.48 28.72 -9.86
N ARG A 215 21.33 28.71 -8.82
CA ARG A 215 22.60 27.99 -8.84
C ARG A 215 22.43 26.48 -8.73
N LEU A 216 21.42 26.01 -7.98
CA LEU A 216 21.23 24.59 -7.69
C LEU A 216 20.17 23.93 -8.57
N GLU A 217 19.37 24.67 -9.32
CA GLU A 217 18.32 24.16 -10.21
C GLU A 217 18.81 23.02 -11.12
N PRO A 218 20.00 23.11 -11.76
CA PRO A 218 20.49 22.00 -12.59
C PRO A 218 20.73 20.70 -11.82
N HIS A 219 21.01 20.79 -10.51
CA HIS A 219 21.19 19.63 -9.63
C HIS A 219 19.86 19.11 -9.08
N LEU A 220 18.85 19.97 -8.92
CA LEU A 220 17.52 19.61 -8.42
C LEU A 220 16.62 19.02 -9.52
N SER A 221 16.89 19.35 -10.78
CA SER A 221 16.13 18.88 -11.95
C SER A 221 16.58 17.49 -12.47
N ILE A 222 17.47 16.81 -11.77
CA ILE A 222 17.93 15.46 -12.14
C ILE A 222 16.90 14.43 -11.66
N ASP A 223 16.41 13.59 -12.58
CA ASP A 223 15.55 12.46 -12.22
C ASP A 223 16.39 11.26 -11.72
N VAL A 224 16.39 11.08 -10.40
CA VAL A 224 17.15 10.05 -9.69
C VAL A 224 16.25 9.18 -8.81
N ALA A 225 14.95 9.05 -9.12
CA ALA A 225 13.94 8.43 -8.25
C ALA A 225 14.35 7.09 -7.60
N ALA A 226 15.00 6.20 -8.36
CA ALA A 226 15.47 4.91 -7.81
C ALA A 226 16.70 5.04 -6.89
N GLN A 227 17.61 5.97 -7.17
CA GLN A 227 18.76 6.26 -6.30
C GLN A 227 18.29 6.98 -5.03
N ASP A 228 17.31 7.88 -5.16
CA ASP A 228 16.71 8.60 -4.04
C ASP A 228 16.06 7.65 -3.02
N PHE A 229 15.42 6.57 -3.48
CA PHE A 229 14.85 5.57 -2.57
C PHE A 229 15.91 4.90 -1.72
N GLU A 230 16.98 4.41 -2.35
CA GLU A 230 18.06 3.69 -1.66
C GLU A 230 18.79 4.59 -0.68
N GLU A 231 19.17 5.80 -1.11
CA GLU A 231 19.86 6.78 -0.27
C GLU A 231 19.01 7.20 0.93
N ALA A 232 17.72 7.46 0.71
CA ALA A 232 16.82 7.87 1.79
C ALA A 232 16.51 6.71 2.75
N LEU A 233 16.40 5.47 2.25
CA LEU A 233 16.25 4.28 3.08
C LEU A 233 17.50 4.04 3.92
N GLU A 234 18.69 4.12 3.34
CA GLU A 234 19.96 3.98 4.06
C GLU A 234 20.11 5.07 5.14
N ALA A 235 19.82 6.33 4.81
CA ALA A 235 19.85 7.42 5.78
C ALA A 235 18.88 7.21 6.95
N LEU A 236 17.69 6.66 6.69
CA LEU A 236 16.76 6.27 7.74
C LEU A 236 17.33 5.14 8.60
N LEU A 237 17.87 4.08 8.00
CA LEU A 237 18.42 2.92 8.71
C LEU A 237 19.62 3.31 9.57
N ASP A 238 20.49 4.18 9.08
CA ASP A 238 21.59 4.77 9.86
C ASP A 238 21.07 5.51 11.09
N ARG A 239 19.99 6.30 10.93
CA ARG A 239 19.36 6.97 12.06
C ARG A 239 18.76 5.98 13.06
N VAL A 240 18.14 4.91 12.57
CA VAL A 240 17.59 3.83 13.41
C VAL A 240 18.69 3.13 14.20
N ALA A 241 19.86 2.88 13.60
CA ALA A 241 20.99 2.26 14.27
C ALA A 241 21.45 3.05 15.50
N LEU A 242 21.29 4.38 15.51
CA LEU A 242 21.61 5.24 16.66
C LEU A 242 20.65 5.08 17.84
N LEU A 243 19.48 4.47 17.64
CA LEU A 243 18.51 4.20 18.71
C LEU A 243 18.85 2.93 19.49
N LEU A 244 19.79 2.10 19.00
CA LEU A 244 20.29 0.98 19.77
C LEU A 244 21.08 1.47 20.99
N PRO A 245 20.91 0.83 22.16
CA PRO A 245 21.77 1.09 23.30
C PRO A 245 23.23 0.88 22.89
N ARG A 246 24.08 1.90 23.06
CA ARG A 246 25.53 1.73 22.90
C ARG A 246 25.96 0.61 23.85
N ARG A 247 26.41 -0.54 23.31
CA ARG A 247 26.97 -1.62 24.13
C ARG A 247 28.01 -1.02 25.08
N ARG A 248 27.73 -1.03 26.40
CA ARG A 248 28.74 -0.67 27.40
C ARG A 248 29.92 -1.62 27.19
N ARG A 249 31.06 -1.06 26.78
CA ARG A 249 32.33 -1.78 26.72
C ARG A 249 32.56 -2.41 28.10
N PRO A 250 32.86 -3.72 28.23
CA PRO A 250 33.10 -4.31 29.54
C PRO A 250 34.25 -3.55 30.22
N PRO A 251 34.18 -3.30 31.54
CA PRO A 251 35.29 -2.67 32.25
C PRO A 251 36.53 -3.53 32.01
N ARG A 252 37.62 -2.90 31.56
CA ARG A 252 38.92 -3.58 31.49
C ARG A 252 39.20 -4.07 32.90
N LEU A 253 39.27 -5.40 33.07
CA LEU A 253 39.83 -5.99 34.28
C LEU A 253 41.23 -5.39 34.42
N THR A 254 41.39 -4.50 35.39
CA THR A 254 42.70 -4.14 35.91
C THR A 254 43.25 -5.41 36.53
N GLU A 255 44.09 -6.12 35.77
CA GLU A 255 45.12 -6.98 36.35
C GLU A 255 46.02 -6.06 37.16
N GLU A 256 45.82 -6.05 38.48
CA GLU A 256 46.82 -5.52 39.41
C GLU A 256 47.32 -6.67 40.28
N LYS A 257 48.63 -6.61 40.49
CA LYS A 257 49.59 -7.66 40.78
C LYS A 257 49.61 -8.11 42.23
#